data_AF-A0A7C2ZBY4-F1
#
_entry.id   AF-A0A7C2ZBY4-F1
#
_cell.length_a   1.000
_cell.length_b   1.000
_cell.length_c   1.000
_cell.angle_alpha   90.00
_cell.angle_beta   90.00
_cell.angle_gamma   90.00
#
_symmetry.space_group_name_H-M   'P 1'
#
loop_
_entity.id
_entity.type
_entity.pdbx_description
1 polymer ?
#
loop_
_entity_poly.entity_id
_entity_poly.type
_entity_poly.pdbx_seq_one_letter_code
_entity_poly.pdbx_strand_id
1 'polypeptide(L)'
;MDVELEIDNKKIACEISITSSPVQELANIKKCLQAGYKEVILCSPKERNLKRVKSLVSNTLKDSDQEKILFLQPEELFSYLDDLTTLMFSKEKRIKGYKVKVQYQPLNEEDKRARREAVAQVIFQSLRRQKTSDAKR
;
A
#
# COMPACT_ATOMS: atom_id res chain seq x y z
N MET A 1 -6.52 8.84 4.70
CA MET A 1 -5.29 8.30 4.10
C MET A 1 -4.12 8.69 4.95
N ASP A 2 -3.37 7.69 5.38
CA ASP A 2 -2.12 7.88 6.11
C ASP A 2 -0.98 8.29 5.16
N VAL A 3 -0.96 7.72 3.95
CA VAL A 3 0.05 7.99 2.93
C VAL A 3 -0.61 8.11 1.55
N GLU A 4 -0.16 9.07 0.74
CA GLU A 4 -0.43 9.12 -0.71
C GLU A 4 0.84 8.70 -1.46
N LEU A 5 0.71 7.77 -2.39
CA LEU A 5 1.77 7.41 -3.34
C LEU A 5 1.41 7.93 -4.72
N GLU A 6 2.38 8.51 -5.42
CA GLU A 6 2.21 9.02 -6.78
C GLU A 6 3.31 8.51 -7.71
N ILE A 7 2.92 7.96 -8.87
CA ILE A 7 3.83 7.55 -9.94
C ILE A 7 3.20 7.81 -11.32
N ASP A 8 3.88 8.58 -12.17
CA ASP A 8 3.40 9.01 -13.51
C ASP A 8 1.92 9.47 -13.51
N ASN A 9 1.58 10.39 -12.59
CA ASN A 9 0.23 10.91 -12.34
C ASN A 9 -0.81 9.90 -11.83
N LYS A 10 -0.43 8.64 -11.55
CA LYS A 10 -1.27 7.67 -10.83
C LYS A 10 -1.14 7.91 -9.34
N LYS A 11 -2.25 8.29 -8.69
CA LYS A 11 -2.35 8.45 -7.24
C LYS A 11 -2.97 7.23 -6.58
N ILE A 12 -2.34 6.75 -5.50
CA ILE A 12 -2.77 5.60 -4.72
C ILE A 12 -2.88 6.03 -3.26
N ALA A 13 -4.04 5.80 -2.66
CA ALA A 13 -4.23 6.02 -1.23
C ALA A 13 -3.76 4.79 -0.45
N CYS A 14 -2.93 4.96 0.57
CA CYS A 14 -2.49 3.89 1.45
C CYS A 14 -2.94 4.17 2.89
N GLU A 15 -3.67 3.24 3.48
CA GLU A 15 -4.07 3.22 4.89
C GLU A 15 -3.25 2.16 5.63
N ILE A 16 -2.65 2.51 6.77
CA ILE A 16 -1.77 1.64 7.55
C ILE A 16 -2.49 1.14 8.81
N SER A 17 -2.99 -0.08 8.75
CA SER A 17 -3.79 -0.67 9.80
C SER A 17 -2.96 -1.50 10.78
N ILE A 18 -2.56 -0.89 11.90
CA ILE A 18 -1.82 -1.55 12.98
C ILE A 18 -2.71 -1.75 14.22
N THR A 19 -3.28 -0.65 14.71
CA THR A 19 -4.06 -0.58 15.96
C THR A 19 -5.53 -0.27 15.74
N SER A 20 -5.87 0.23 14.56
CA SER A 20 -7.22 0.63 14.18
C SER A 20 -8.15 -0.57 13.99
N SER A 21 -9.43 -0.39 14.33
CA SER A 21 -10.44 -1.44 14.24
C SER A 21 -10.96 -1.61 12.81
N PRO A 22 -11.49 -2.80 12.44
CA PRO A 22 -12.01 -3.02 11.10
C PRO A 22 -13.07 -2.02 10.63
N VAL A 23 -13.89 -1.51 11.56
CA VAL A 23 -14.93 -0.50 11.27
C VAL A 23 -14.32 0.86 10.95
N GLN A 24 -13.26 1.25 11.68
CA GLN A 24 -12.51 2.47 11.38
C GLN A 24 -11.84 2.37 10.00
N GLU A 25 -11.28 1.22 9.66
CA GLU A 25 -10.67 1.02 8.33
C GLU A 25 -11.67 1.13 7.20
N LEU A 26 -12.86 0.53 7.37
CA LEU A 26 -13.93 0.67 6.37
C LEU A 26 -14.30 2.16 6.17
N ALA A 27 -14.36 2.94 7.25
CA ALA A 27 -14.65 4.36 7.16
C ALA A 27 -13.54 5.14 6.44
N ASN A 28 -12.27 4.80 6.70
CA ASN A 28 -11.11 5.39 6.01
C ASN A 28 -11.10 5.07 4.52
N ILE A 29 -11.35 3.81 4.15
CA ILE A 29 -11.49 3.38 2.76
C ILE A 29 -12.60 4.16 2.05
N LYS A 30 -13.78 4.29 2.67
CA LYS A 30 -14.90 5.07 2.12
C LYS A 30 -14.52 6.54 1.86
N LYS A 31 -13.79 7.17 2.78
CA LYS A 31 -13.32 8.56 2.60
C LYS A 31 -12.38 8.66 1.40
N CYS A 32 -11.47 7.70 1.21
CA CYS A 32 -10.58 7.68 0.05
C CYS A 32 -11.36 7.52 -1.27
N LEU A 33 -12.30 6.58 -1.33
CA LEU A 33 -13.15 6.41 -2.52
C LEU A 33 -13.95 7.68 -2.84
N GLN A 34 -14.50 8.35 -1.83
CA GLN A 34 -15.23 9.63 -1.98
C GLN A 34 -14.32 10.77 -2.45
N ALA A 35 -13.05 10.77 -2.05
CA ALA A 35 -12.04 11.71 -2.53
C ALA A 35 -11.59 11.45 -3.98
N GLY A 36 -12.11 10.40 -4.63
CA GLY A 36 -11.86 10.11 -6.03
C GLY A 36 -10.63 9.24 -6.29
N TYR A 37 -10.05 8.62 -5.26
CA TYR A 37 -8.97 7.66 -5.47
C TYR A 37 -9.48 6.45 -6.25
N LYS A 38 -8.76 6.13 -7.33
CA LYS A 38 -9.06 4.97 -8.18
C LYS A 38 -8.41 3.69 -7.66
N GLU A 39 -7.52 3.81 -6.69
CA GLU A 39 -6.83 2.71 -6.04
C GLU A 39 -6.57 3.05 -4.58
N VAL A 40 -7.00 2.17 -3.69
CA VAL A 40 -6.86 2.29 -2.24
C VAL A 40 -6.23 1.02 -1.71
N ILE A 41 -5.13 1.12 -0.98
CA ILE A 41 -4.44 0.01 -0.36
C ILE A 41 -4.65 0.08 1.15
N LEU A 42 -5.20 -0.99 1.73
CA LEU A 42 -5.13 -1.20 3.17
C LEU A 42 -3.95 -2.14 3.46
N CYS A 43 -2.94 -1.62 4.15
CA CYS A 43 -1.76 -2.38 4.54
C CYS A 43 -1.83 -2.77 6.02
N SER A 44 -1.64 -4.05 6.34
CA SER A 44 -1.60 -4.52 7.73
C SER A 44 -0.70 -5.74 7.89
N PRO A 45 0.17 -5.78 8.92
CA PRO A 45 0.92 -7.00 9.24
C PRO A 45 0.01 -8.12 9.78
N LYS A 46 -1.23 -7.79 10.21
CA LYS A 46 -2.20 -8.73 10.77
C LYS A 46 -3.17 -9.22 9.69
N GLU A 47 -2.91 -10.39 9.14
CA GLU A 47 -3.76 -11.02 8.12
C GLU A 47 -5.23 -11.17 8.57
N ARG A 48 -5.46 -11.53 9.84
CA ARG A 48 -6.82 -11.62 10.41
C ARG A 48 -7.57 -10.29 10.29
N ASN A 49 -6.87 -9.16 10.43
CA ASN A 49 -7.49 -7.85 10.30
C ASN A 49 -7.86 -7.57 8.85
N LEU A 50 -6.94 -7.84 7.90
CA LEU A 50 -7.21 -7.72 6.46
C LEU A 50 -8.46 -8.52 6.04
N LYS A 51 -8.57 -9.78 6.49
CA LYS A 51 -9.74 -10.63 6.20
C LYS A 51 -11.04 -10.04 6.74
N ARG A 52 -11.02 -9.48 7.96
CA ARG A 52 -12.18 -8.84 8.58
C ARG A 52 -12.62 -7.59 7.82
N VAL A 53 -11.68 -6.73 7.46
CA VAL A 53 -12.00 -5.51 6.68
C VAL A 53 -12.48 -5.88 5.29
N LYS A 54 -11.85 -6.85 4.63
CA LYS A 54 -12.27 -7.35 3.32
C LYS A 54 -13.72 -7.85 3.36
N SER A 55 -14.10 -8.61 4.39
CA SER A 55 -15.49 -9.05 4.57
C SER A 55 -16.46 -7.90 4.83
N LEU A 56 -16.06 -6.89 5.62
CA LEU A 56 -16.89 -5.70 5.82
C LEU A 56 -17.08 -4.91 4.52
N VAL A 57 -16.01 -4.77 3.73
CA VAL A 57 -16.04 -4.13 2.42
C VAL A 57 -16.97 -4.88 1.47
N SER A 58 -16.86 -6.20 1.36
CA SER A 58 -17.71 -7.00 0.47
C SER A 58 -19.20 -6.92 0.82
N ASN A 59 -19.52 -6.78 2.12
CA ASN A 59 -20.90 -6.68 2.59
C ASN A 59 -21.48 -5.26 2.48
N THR A 60 -20.65 -4.24 2.28
CA THR A 60 -21.07 -2.83 2.39
C THR A 60 -20.90 -2.02 1.10
N LEU A 61 -19.89 -2.35 0.29
CA LEU A 61 -19.53 -1.59 -0.91
C LEU A 61 -19.97 -2.35 -2.16
N LYS A 62 -20.23 -1.60 -3.24
CA LYS A 62 -20.54 -2.17 -4.56
C LYS A 62 -19.28 -2.75 -5.19
N ASP A 63 -19.44 -3.73 -6.07
CA ASP A 63 -18.33 -4.42 -6.73
C ASP A 63 -17.34 -3.45 -7.42
N SER A 64 -17.86 -2.42 -8.08
CA SER A 64 -17.04 -1.37 -8.73
C SER A 64 -16.12 -0.62 -7.77
N ASP A 65 -16.47 -0.52 -6.50
CA ASP A 65 -15.63 0.10 -5.47
C ASP A 65 -14.73 -0.94 -4.81
N GLN A 66 -15.17 -2.19 -4.70
CA GLN A 66 -14.34 -3.29 -4.20
C GLN A 66 -13.13 -3.55 -5.10
N GLU A 67 -13.30 -3.47 -6.42
CA GLU A 67 -12.22 -3.64 -7.41
C GLU A 67 -11.08 -2.62 -7.27
N LYS A 68 -11.34 -1.48 -6.63
CA LYS A 68 -10.36 -0.41 -6.41
C LYS A 68 -9.54 -0.64 -5.14
N ILE A 69 -9.85 -1.65 -4.33
CA ILE A 69 -9.28 -1.84 -3.00
C ILE A 69 -8.36 -3.06 -2.98
N LEU A 70 -7.11 -2.84 -2.57
CA LEU A 70 -6.14 -3.90 -2.32
C LEU A 70 -5.92 -4.06 -0.82
N PHE A 71 -5.85 -5.32 -0.37
CA PHE A 71 -5.58 -5.69 1.01
C PHE A 71 -4.24 -6.42 1.04
N LEU A 72 -3.20 -5.76 1.54
CA LEU A 72 -1.84 -6.24 1.44
C LEU A 72 -1.17 -6.31 2.81
N GLN A 73 -0.36 -7.33 3.03
CA GLN A 73 0.67 -7.30 4.05
C GLN A 73 1.84 -6.41 3.60
N PRO A 74 2.71 -5.97 4.51
CA PRO A 74 3.84 -5.12 4.15
C PRO A 74 4.71 -5.70 3.03
N GLU A 75 4.97 -7.01 3.07
CA GLU A 75 5.78 -7.71 2.07
C GLU A 75 5.11 -7.70 0.69
N GLU A 76 3.80 -7.95 0.65
CA GLU A 76 2.99 -7.93 -0.58
C GLU A 76 2.89 -6.50 -1.16
N LEU A 77 2.84 -5.48 -0.30
CA LEU A 77 2.89 -4.08 -0.72
C LEU A 77 4.22 -3.76 -1.42
N PHE A 78 5.35 -4.22 -0.90
CA PHE A 78 6.64 -4.02 -1.57
C PHE A 78 6.69 -4.68 -2.94
N SER A 79 6.25 -5.94 -3.03
CA SER A 79 6.16 -6.64 -4.31
C SER A 79 5.25 -5.91 -5.29
N TYR A 80 4.09 -5.43 -4.82
CA TYR A 80 3.16 -4.66 -5.64
C TYR A 80 3.80 -3.37 -6.20
N LEU A 81 4.57 -2.64 -5.39
CA LEU A 81 5.25 -1.42 -5.84
C LEU A 81 6.40 -1.72 -6.81
N ASP A 82 7.16 -2.80 -6.59
CA ASP A 82 8.21 -3.26 -7.51
C ASP A 82 7.60 -3.65 -8.88
N ASP A 83 6.47 -4.34 -8.90
CA ASP A 83 5.76 -4.72 -10.13
C ASP A 83 5.16 -3.49 -10.83
N LEU A 84 4.55 -2.58 -10.07
CA LEU A 84 3.98 -1.34 -10.60
C LEU A 84 5.05 -0.49 -11.29
N THR A 85 6.20 -0.33 -10.64
CA THR A 85 7.33 0.41 -11.23
C THR A 85 7.83 -0.28 -12.50
N THR A 86 8.05 -1.59 -12.47
CA THR A 86 8.50 -2.37 -13.64
C THR A 86 7.55 -2.25 -14.84
N LEU A 87 6.23 -2.33 -14.60
CA LEU A 87 5.22 -2.17 -15.65
C LEU A 87 5.21 -0.76 -16.25
N MET A 88 5.45 0.27 -15.43
CA MET A 88 5.46 1.66 -15.90
C MET A 88 6.78 2.01 -16.62
N PHE A 89 7.91 1.47 -16.19
CA PHE A 89 9.21 1.70 -16.82
C PHE A 89 9.46 0.86 -18.08
N SER A 90 8.77 -0.28 -18.24
CA SER A 90 8.82 -1.06 -19.48
C SER A 90 8.02 -0.42 -20.64
N LYS A 91 7.13 0.54 -20.34
CA LYS A 91 6.47 1.38 -21.36
C LYS A 91 7.39 2.53 -21.78
N GLU A 92 8.24 2.31 -22.78
CA GLU A 92 9.06 3.35 -23.42
C GLU A 92 8.20 4.57 -23.82
N LYS A 93 8.43 5.76 -23.23
CA LYS A 93 7.88 7.03 -23.74
C LYS A 93 8.70 7.46 -24.97
N ARG A 94 8.15 7.28 -26.18
CA ARG A 94 8.64 7.96 -27.39
C ARG A 94 8.23 9.43 -27.34
N ILE A 95 9.17 10.33 -27.08
CA ILE A 95 8.95 11.78 -27.13
C ILE A 95 9.57 12.32 -28.42
N LYS A 96 8.73 12.80 -29.34
CA LYS A 96 9.08 13.59 -30.54
C LYS A 96 10.41 13.19 -31.23
N GLY A 97 10.47 12.00 -31.81
CA GLY A 97 11.59 11.57 -32.67
C GLY A 97 12.88 11.18 -31.94
N TYR A 98 13.01 11.44 -30.63
CA TYR A 98 14.13 10.98 -29.82
C TYR A 98 13.70 9.86 -28.88
N LYS A 99 14.44 8.76 -28.92
CA LYS A 99 14.26 7.62 -28.00
C LYS A 99 14.85 8.01 -26.64
N VAL A 100 14.06 8.65 -25.78
CA VAL A 100 14.49 8.99 -24.42
C VAL A 100 14.41 7.72 -23.56
N LYS A 101 15.56 7.07 -23.36
CA LYS A 101 15.74 6.03 -22.34
C LYS A 101 15.89 6.75 -21.00
N VAL A 102 14.79 6.98 -20.29
CA VAL A 102 14.88 7.37 -18.87
C VAL A 102 15.33 6.13 -18.12
N GLN A 103 16.65 5.98 -17.93
CA GLN A 103 17.20 5.03 -16.97
C GLN A 103 16.96 5.62 -15.58
N TYR A 104 15.80 5.29 -14.98
CA TYR A 104 15.74 5.25 -13.52
C TYR A 104 16.80 4.23 -13.12
N GLN A 105 17.85 4.64 -12.39
CA GLN A 105 18.75 3.68 -11.78
C GLN A 105 17.87 2.79 -10.89
N PRO A 106 17.67 1.51 -11.25
CA PRO A 106 17.12 0.59 -10.29
C PRO A 106 18.11 0.62 -9.13
N LEU A 107 17.63 0.94 -7.93
CA LEU A 107 18.41 0.73 -6.72
C LEU A 107 19.01 -0.66 -6.84
N ASN A 108 20.33 -0.77 -6.64
CA ASN A 108 20.96 -2.08 -6.69
C ASN A 108 20.26 -2.99 -5.65
N GLU A 109 20.37 -4.31 -5.80
CA GLU A 109 19.64 -5.23 -4.91
C GLU A 109 20.01 -5.06 -3.43
N GLU A 110 21.19 -4.52 -3.14
CA GLU A 110 21.65 -4.18 -1.80
C GLU A 110 20.89 -2.98 -1.22
N ASP A 111 20.71 -1.90 -1.98
CA ASP A 111 19.92 -0.73 -1.59
C ASP A 111 18.44 -1.08 -1.39
N LYS A 112 17.88 -1.93 -2.26
CA LYS A 112 16.50 -2.43 -2.08
C LYS A 112 16.38 -3.25 -0.79
N ARG A 113 17.37 -4.11 -0.51
CA ARG A 113 17.40 -4.91 0.72
C ARG A 113 17.51 -4.02 1.95
N ALA A 114 18.46 -3.08 1.96
CA ALA A 114 18.66 -2.15 3.07
C ALA A 114 17.41 -1.33 3.38
N ARG A 115 16.71 -0.85 2.34
CA ARG A 115 15.43 -0.14 2.52
C ARG A 115 14.32 -1.06 3.05
N ARG A 116 14.19 -2.29 2.52
CA ARG A 116 13.22 -3.28 3.03
C ARG A 116 13.47 -3.60 4.50
N GLU A 117 14.73 -3.81 4.88
CA GLU A 117 15.13 -4.08 6.27
C GLU A 117 14.82 -2.89 7.20
N ALA A 118 15.14 -1.67 6.78
CA ALA A 118 14.85 -0.47 7.57
C ALA A 118 13.34 -0.32 7.85
N VAL A 119 12.49 -0.54 6.85
CA VAL A 119 11.04 -0.48 7.04
C VAL A 119 10.54 -1.62 7.93
N ALA A 120 11.04 -2.85 7.72
CA ALA A 120 10.68 -3.99 8.55
C ALA A 120 11.03 -3.74 10.04
N GLN A 121 12.17 -3.11 10.33
CA GLN A 121 12.54 -2.72 11.68
C GLN A 121 11.54 -1.74 12.30
N VAL A 122 11.09 -0.73 11.55
CA VAL A 122 10.09 0.25 12.03
C VAL A 122 8.76 -0.43 12.33
N ILE A 123 8.29 -1.31 11.44
CA ILE A 123 7.07 -2.10 11.65
C ILE A 123 7.22 -2.98 12.90
N PHE A 124 8.33 -3.68 13.04
CA PHE A 124 8.60 -4.56 14.18
C PHE A 124 8.65 -3.79 15.51
N GLN A 125 9.30 -2.62 15.54
CA GLN A 125 9.33 -1.76 16.72
C GLN A 125 7.91 -1.31 17.11
N SER A 126 7.09 -0.97 16.13
CA SER A 126 5.69 -0.57 16.34
C SER A 126 4.87 -1.73 16.93
N LEU A 127 5.05 -2.95 16.41
CA LEU A 127 4.41 -4.16 16.95
C LEU A 127 4.88 -4.52 18.36
N ARG A 128 6.17 -4.34 18.69
CA ARG A 128 6.71 -4.58 20.06
C ARG A 128 6.10 -3.62 21.08
N ARG A 129 6.03 -2.32 20.73
CA ARG A 129 5.38 -1.32 21.60
C ARG A 129 3.93 -1.71 21.90
N GLN A 130 3.20 -2.21 20.90
CA GLN A 130 1.84 -2.72 21.08
C GLN A 130 1.76 -3.90 22.05
N LYS A 131 2.60 -4.94 21.90
CA LYS A 131 2.57 -6.08 22.85
C LYS A 131 2.81 -5.65 24.29
N THR A 132 3.63 -4.63 24.49
CA THR A 132 3.98 -4.13 25.83
C THR A 132 2.85 -3.28 26.43
N SER A 133 2.09 -2.55 25.60
CA SER A 133 0.88 -1.84 26.04
C SER A 133 -0.28 -2.77 26.33
N ASP A 134 -0.45 -3.84 25.53
CA ASP A 134 -1.51 -4.82 25.72
C ASP A 134 -1.28 -5.68 26.97
N ALA A 135 -0.02 -5.97 27.33
CA ALA A 135 0.33 -6.72 28.54
C ALA A 135 0.25 -5.92 29.85
N LYS A 136 0.11 -4.59 29.78
CA LYS A 136 -0.05 -3.69 30.95
C LYS A 136 -1.51 -3.37 31.26
N ARG A 137 -2.45 -3.91 30.48
CA ARG A 137 -3.88 -3.65 30.56
C ARG A 137 -4.60 -4.88 31.12
#